data_AF-A0ABD5DXM4-F1
#
_entry.id   AF-A0ABD5DXM4-F1
#
_cell.length_a   1.000
_cell.length_b   1.000
_cell.length_c   1.000
_cell.angle_alpha   90.00
_cell.angle_beta   90.00
_cell.angle_gamma   90.00
#
_symmetry.space_group_name_H-M   'P 1'
#
loop_
_entity.id
_entity.type
_entity.pdbx_description
1 polymer ?
#
loop_
_entity_poly.entity_id
_entity_poly.type
_entity_poly.pdbx_seq_one_letter_code
_entity_poly.pdbx_strand_id
1 'polypeptide(L)'
;IEALKHGGLKNRVTVNIKLIDSQDVETRGVEILKDLDAILIPGGFGYRGVEGKIATARYARENNIPYLGICLGMQVALIEFA
;
A
#
# COMPACT_ATOMS: atom_id res chain seq x y z
N ILE A 1 -5.60 10.84 -2.75
CA ILE A 1 -4.69 11.48 -3.75
C ILE A 1 -4.39 12.93 -3.35
N GLU A 2 -5.40 13.81 -3.29
CA GLU A 2 -5.16 15.24 -2.97
C GLU A 2 -4.48 15.46 -1.60
N ALA A 3 -4.86 14.69 -0.57
CA ALA A 3 -4.17 14.74 0.72
C ALA A 3 -2.66 14.45 0.62
N LEU A 4 -2.25 13.50 -0.23
CA LEU A 4 -0.83 13.19 -0.46
C LEU A 4 -0.13 14.32 -1.22
N LYS A 5 -0.77 14.89 -2.24
CA LYS A 5 -0.22 16.05 -2.97
C LYS A 5 -0.02 17.26 -2.04
N HIS A 6 -1.02 17.59 -1.23
CA HIS A 6 -0.94 18.68 -0.26
C HIS A 6 0.13 18.41 0.81
N GLY A 7 0.25 17.15 1.27
CA GLY A 7 1.32 16.72 2.15
C GLY A 7 2.71 16.92 1.53
N GLY A 8 2.87 16.57 0.24
CA GLY A 8 4.08 16.82 -0.52
C GLY A 8 4.42 18.31 -0.61
N LEU A 9 3.45 19.15 -0.99
CA LEU A 9 3.62 20.60 -1.07
C LEU A 9 4.11 21.21 0.25
N LYS A 10 3.50 20.81 1.38
CA LYS A 10 3.91 21.27 2.71
C LYS A 10 5.37 20.91 3.05
N ASN A 11 5.84 19.76 2.57
CA ASN A 11 7.20 19.27 2.78
C ASN A 11 8.17 19.64 1.65
N ARG A 12 7.73 20.44 0.66
CA ARG A 12 8.52 20.82 -0.53
C ARG A 12 9.05 19.61 -1.31
N VAL A 13 8.25 18.54 -1.39
CA VAL A 13 8.55 17.33 -2.16
C VAL A 13 7.42 17.04 -3.15
N THR A 14 7.77 16.45 -4.29
CA THR A 14 6.79 15.97 -5.28
C THR A 14 6.43 14.53 -4.97
N VAL A 15 5.13 14.25 -4.79
CA VAL A 15 4.64 12.88 -4.56
C VAL A 15 4.22 12.26 -5.89
N ASN A 16 4.97 11.26 -6.35
CA ASN A 16 4.64 10.47 -7.54
C ASN A 16 3.81 9.25 -7.13
N ILE A 17 2.53 9.20 -7.53
CA ILE A 17 1.60 8.14 -7.12
C ILE A 17 1.50 7.10 -8.22
N LYS A 18 1.97 5.87 -7.93
CA LYS A 18 1.73 4.69 -8.76
C LYS A 18 0.49 3.96 -8.23
N LEU A 19 -0.58 3.92 -9.04
CA LEU A 19 -1.76 3.13 -8.71
C LEU A 19 -1.51 1.67 -9.10
N ILE A 20 -1.68 0.77 -8.14
CA ILE A 20 -1.47 -0.68 -8.32
C ILE A 20 -2.75 -1.38 -7.87
N ASP A 21 -3.30 -2.24 -8.72
CA ASP A 21 -4.41 -3.09 -8.31
C ASP A 21 -3.90 -4.21 -7.40
N SER A 22 -4.56 -4.43 -6.28
CA SER A 22 -4.26 -5.56 -5.40
C SER A 22 -4.33 -6.92 -6.10
N GLN A 23 -5.18 -7.08 -7.12
CA GLN A 23 -5.28 -8.32 -7.89
C GLN A 23 -4.05 -8.53 -8.81
N ASP A 24 -3.37 -7.45 -9.21
CA ASP A 24 -2.09 -7.57 -9.91
C ASP A 24 -1.03 -8.14 -8.96
N VAL A 25 -1.06 -7.77 -7.67
CA VAL A 25 -0.13 -8.34 -6.68
C VAL A 25 -0.41 -9.83 -6.47
N GLU A 26 -1.68 -10.24 -6.48
CA GLU A 26 -2.08 -11.66 -6.35
C GLU A 26 -1.58 -12.50 -7.54
N THR A 27 -1.66 -11.95 -8.76
CA THR A 27 -1.38 -12.70 -9.99
C THR A 27 0.08 -12.58 -10.46
N ARG A 28 0.71 -11.43 -10.25
CA ARG A 28 2.08 -11.12 -10.73
C ARG A 28 3.11 -11.09 -9.60
N GLY A 29 2.67 -11.18 -8.35
CA GLY A 29 3.52 -11.17 -7.16
C GLY A 29 3.95 -9.77 -6.71
N VAL A 30 4.64 -9.73 -5.58
CA VAL A 30 5.11 -8.49 -4.91
C VAL A 30 6.20 -7.75 -5.69
N GLU A 31 6.74 -8.35 -6.75
CA GLU A 31 7.74 -7.75 -7.64
C GLU A 31 7.28 -6.42 -8.25
N ILE A 32 5.97 -6.24 -8.45
CA ILE A 32 5.40 -4.99 -8.97
C ILE A 32 5.50 -3.81 -7.99
N LEU A 33 5.81 -4.10 -6.72
CA LEU A 33 6.01 -3.16 -5.62
C LEU A 33 7.47 -2.71 -5.48
N LYS A 34 8.39 -3.24 -6.31
CA LYS A 34 9.79 -2.78 -6.33
C LYS A 34 9.87 -1.29 -6.63
N ASP A 35 10.91 -0.68 -6.08
CA ASP A 35 11.26 0.74 -6.21
C ASP A 35 10.21 1.72 -5.65
N LEU A 36 9.27 1.25 -4.84
CA LEU A 36 8.35 2.11 -4.09
C LEU A 36 9.01 2.63 -2.80
N ASP A 37 9.02 3.95 -2.63
CA ASP A 37 9.54 4.59 -1.41
C ASP A 37 8.60 4.46 -0.20
N ALA A 38 7.30 4.28 -0.45
CA ALA A 38 6.27 4.12 0.56
C ALA A 38 5.03 3.43 -0.03
N ILE A 39 4.25 2.78 0.83
CA ILE A 39 3.03 2.06 0.45
C ILE A 39 1.84 2.61 1.26
N LEU A 40 0.75 2.91 0.55
CA LEU A 40 -0.53 3.27 1.15
C LEU A 40 -1.58 2.25 0.71
N ILE A 41 -2.17 1.53 1.68
CA ILE A 41 -3.33 0.67 1.42
C ILE A 41 -4.60 1.40 1.90
N PRO A 42 -5.48 1.82 0.98
CA PRO A 42 -6.71 2.51 1.34
C PRO A 42 -7.76 1.51 1.86
N GLY A 43 -8.91 2.05 2.26
CA GLY A 43 -10.10 1.24 2.51
C GLY A 43 -10.52 0.46 1.27
N GLY A 44 -11.28 -0.62 1.47
CA GLY A 44 -11.86 -1.40 0.39
C GLY A 44 -13.15 -2.06 0.85
N PHE A 45 -14.01 -2.39 -0.12
CA PHE A 45 -15.26 -3.10 0.13
C PHE A 45 -15.25 -4.44 -0.60
N GLY A 46 -15.77 -5.48 0.06
CA GLY A 46 -15.78 -6.84 -0.45
C GLY A 46 -14.46 -7.60 -0.23
N TYR A 47 -14.40 -8.82 -0.75
CA TYR A 47 -13.31 -9.77 -0.51
C TYR A 47 -12.23 -9.80 -1.60
N ARG A 48 -12.48 -9.15 -2.75
CA ARG A 48 -11.54 -9.17 -3.89
C ARG A 48 -10.29 -8.38 -3.56
N GLY A 49 -9.12 -8.93 -3.89
CA GLY A 49 -7.84 -8.26 -3.70
C GLY A 49 -7.34 -8.25 -2.25
N VAL A 50 -7.94 -9.01 -1.33
CA VAL A 50 -7.54 -9.01 0.09
C VAL A 50 -6.17 -9.67 0.26
N GLU A 51 -5.93 -10.81 -0.40
CA GLU A 51 -4.64 -11.51 -0.33
C GLU A 51 -3.51 -10.66 -0.90
N GLY A 52 -3.77 -9.94 -2.00
CA GLY A 52 -2.81 -8.99 -2.57
C GLY A 52 -2.45 -7.86 -1.61
N LYS A 53 -3.42 -7.37 -0.84
CA LYS A 53 -3.17 -6.35 0.19
C LYS A 53 -2.37 -6.91 1.36
N ILE A 54 -2.66 -8.13 1.81
CA ILE A 54 -1.89 -8.80 2.87
C ILE A 54 -0.44 -9.02 2.42
N ALA A 55 -0.23 -9.54 1.21
CA ALA A 55 1.10 -9.72 0.63
C ALA A 55 1.85 -8.38 0.49
N THR A 56 1.14 -7.30 0.14
CA THR A 56 1.71 -5.94 0.05
C THR A 56 2.12 -5.41 1.43
N ALA A 57 1.29 -5.58 2.46
CA ALA A 57 1.63 -5.19 3.83
C ALA A 57 2.85 -5.95 4.35
N ARG A 58 2.91 -7.26 4.08
CA ARG A 58 4.06 -8.11 4.42
C ARG A 58 5.33 -7.64 3.75
N TYR A 59 5.27 -7.40 2.45
CA TYR A 59 6.39 -6.88 1.68
C TYR A 59 6.90 -5.56 2.25
N ALA A 60 5.99 -4.64 2.61
CA ALA A 60 6.38 -3.37 3.21
C ALA A 60 7.13 -3.58 4.54
N ARG A 61 6.60 -4.43 5.43
CA ARG A 61 7.20 -4.74 6.73
C ARG A 61 8.57 -5.41 6.60
N GLU A 62 8.67 -6.45 5.78
CA GLU A 62 9.91 -7.23 5.60
C GLU A 62 11.03 -6.42 4.93
N ASN A 63 10.68 -5.40 4.12
CA ASN A 63 11.64 -4.56 3.41
C ASN A 63 11.82 -3.17 4.04
N ASN A 64 11.29 -2.92 5.24
CA ASN A 64 11.34 -1.63 5.93
C ASN A 64 10.81 -0.44 5.10
N ILE A 65 9.80 -0.69 4.27
CA ILE A 65 9.14 0.34 3.46
C ILE A 65 8.04 1.00 4.32
N PRO A 66 8.03 2.33 4.46
CA PRO A 66 6.97 3.06 5.15
C PRO A 66 5.57 2.66 4.67
N TYR A 67 4.71 2.28 5.61
CA TYR A 67 3.35 1.80 5.34
C TYR A 67 2.30 2.70 5.99
N LEU A 68 1.25 3.05 5.25
CA LEU A 68 0.07 3.74 5.76
C LEU A 68 -1.22 2.97 5.39
N GLY A 69 -1.85 2.35 6.39
CA GLY A 69 -3.13 1.67 6.23
C GLY A 69 -4.31 2.54 6.66
N ILE A 70 -5.31 2.72 5.80
CA ILE A 70 -6.54 3.48 6.13
C ILE A 70 -7.73 2.53 6.18
N CYS A 71 -8.49 2.55 7.29
CA CYS A 71 -9.68 1.71 7.50
C CYS A 71 -9.34 0.22 7.31
N LEU A 72 -9.82 -0.43 6.24
CA LEU A 72 -9.44 -1.81 5.92
C LEU A 72 -7.93 -1.99 5.81
N GLY A 73 -7.18 -1.01 5.29
CA GLY A 73 -5.72 -1.10 5.22
C GLY A 73 -5.05 -1.23 6.60
N MET A 74 -5.65 -0.67 7.65
CA MET A 74 -5.17 -0.90 9.03
C MET A 74 -5.46 -2.33 9.49
N GLN A 75 -6.65 -2.85 9.17
CA GLN A 75 -7.03 -4.24 9.49
C GLN A 75 -6.12 -5.24 8.77
N VAL A 76 -5.78 -4.98 7.51
CA VAL A 76 -4.84 -5.81 6.74
C VAL A 76 -3.48 -5.89 7.41
N ALA A 77 -2.96 -4.77 7.94
CA ALA A 77 -1.67 -4.78 8.64
C ALA A 77 -1.70 -5.64 9.91
N LEU A 78 -2.83 -5.66 10.63
CA LEU A 78 -3.01 -6.53 11.80
C LEU A 78 -3.13 -8.01 11.41
N ILE A 79 -3.86 -8.30 10.34
CA ILE A 79 -4.04 -9.67 9.82
C ILE A 79 -2.71 -10.22 9.31
N GLU A 80 -1.90 -9.42 8.63
CA GLU A 80 -0.60 -9.85 8.13
C GLU A 80 0.40 -10.18 9.25
N PHE A 81 0.33 -9.45 10.37
CA PHE A 81 1.27 -9.62 11.47
C PHE A 81 0.95 -10.84 12.36
N ALA A 82 -0.31 -11.26 12.41
CA ALA A 82 -0.81 -12.37 13.23
C ALA A 82 -0.50 -13.74 12.62
#